data_AF-A0A1S9BZV6-F1
#
_entry.id   AF-A0A1S9BZV6-F1
#
_cell.length_a   1.000
_cell.length_b   1.000
_cell.length_c   1.000
_cell.angle_alpha   90.00
_cell.angle_beta   90.00
_cell.angle_gamma   90.00
#
_symmetry.space_group_name_H-M   'P 1'
#
loop_
_entity.id
_entity.type
_entity.pdbx_description
1 polymer ?
#
loop_
_entity_poly.entity_id
_entity_poly.type
_entity_poly.pdbx_seq_one_letter_code
_entity_poly.pdbx_strand_id
1 'polypeptide(L)'
;MGIKRFLGTNKITKELYRKIKKSYYRRKNFTTKYSFINRSTGSDKLCIVLAGYKNYLIPSVMGRIKRFAPKDVDICIITSGKWSEEINELCERNQWSYLSTKRNNVALAQNMAIDLHKKADYIYKLDEDIFITEGYFERMLEAYKACEESTDYNVGVLAPILPINGYGHVQVLREYGCEEVYKSLFGSLKIAAGPDRKIESSPELARFMWGEALALEGKEYRLPSIDEMNIRFMNKEQEIVACPIRFSIGAILFERKLWDAMGFFRVEKGPGMGADEAQICEYCMLESKPVMVSHNILVGHLAFGTQNKAMKEYYESHTSLFLPPTYKS
;
A
#
# COMPACT_ATOMS: atom_id res chain seq x y z
N MET A 1 5.07 46.68 -11.50
CA MET A 1 6.16 45.86 -10.90
C MET A 1 5.57 45.06 -9.75
N GLY A 2 5.55 43.74 -9.88
CA GLY A 2 4.60 42.88 -9.17
C GLY A 2 4.88 42.67 -7.68
N ILE A 3 3.80 42.59 -6.91
CA ILE A 3 3.70 42.17 -5.49
C ILE A 3 4.60 40.97 -5.14
N LYS A 4 4.87 40.08 -6.11
CA LYS A 4 5.80 38.95 -6.00
C LYS A 4 7.24 39.34 -5.62
N ARG A 5 7.73 40.52 -6.03
CA ARG A 5 9.13 40.95 -5.78
C ARG A 5 9.31 41.60 -4.40
N PHE A 6 8.24 42.15 -3.81
CA PHE A 6 8.26 42.79 -2.48
C PHE A 6 8.11 41.79 -1.33
N LEU A 7 7.49 40.63 -1.58
CA LEU A 7 7.25 39.58 -0.58
C LEU A 7 8.44 38.62 -0.38
N GLY A 8 9.56 38.82 -1.09
CA GLY A 8 10.73 37.94 -1.06
C GLY A 8 11.88 38.37 -0.14
N THR A 9 11.87 39.60 0.36
CA THR A 9 13.05 40.23 1.00
C THR A 9 12.93 40.49 2.51
N ASN A 10 11.76 40.24 3.13
CA ASN A 10 11.53 40.51 4.55
C ASN A 10 11.06 39.25 5.30
N LYS A 11 11.62 38.95 6.48
CA LYS A 11 11.30 37.75 7.28
C LYS A 11 9.80 37.62 7.57
N ILE A 12 9.14 38.75 7.86
CA ILE A 12 7.70 38.80 8.19
C ILE A 12 6.84 38.49 6.96
N THR A 13 7.20 39.02 5.79
CA THR A 13 6.46 38.75 4.54
C THR A 13 6.69 37.34 4.04
N LYS A 14 7.86 36.75 4.30
CA LYS A 14 8.17 35.34 4.03
C LYS A 14 7.35 34.38 4.90
N GLU A 15 7.17 34.69 6.20
CA GLU A 15 6.31 33.91 7.09
C GLU A 15 4.83 34.02 6.73
N LEU A 16 4.35 35.23 6.43
CA LEU A 16 2.98 35.46 5.99
C LEU A 16 2.71 34.75 4.65
N TYR A 17 3.62 34.84 3.69
CA TYR A 17 3.55 34.12 2.43
C TYR A 17 3.54 32.60 2.65
N ARG A 18 4.38 32.07 3.56
CA ARG A 18 4.37 30.64 3.94
C ARG A 18 3.03 30.22 4.55
N LYS A 19 2.43 31.03 5.42
CA LYS A 19 1.10 30.78 6.01
C LYS A 19 -0.01 30.80 4.95
N ILE A 20 -0.02 31.80 4.06
CA ILE A 20 -1.00 31.90 2.96
C ILE A 20 -0.86 30.71 2.00
N LYS A 21 0.37 30.37 1.61
CA LYS A 21 0.69 29.22 0.76
C LYS A 21 0.20 27.92 1.41
N LYS A 22 0.50 27.69 2.70
CA LYS A 22 0.03 26.52 3.46
C LYS A 22 -1.50 26.45 3.52
N SER A 23 -2.19 27.57 3.76
CA SER A 23 -3.65 27.65 3.74
C SER A 23 -4.24 27.32 2.35
N TYR A 24 -3.62 27.83 1.28
CA TYR A 24 -4.04 27.54 -0.10
C TYR A 24 -3.89 26.05 -0.45
N TYR A 25 -2.74 25.44 -0.16
CA TYR A 25 -2.53 24.00 -0.40
C TYR A 25 -3.45 23.15 0.47
N ARG A 26 -3.68 23.53 1.74
CA ARG A 26 -4.68 22.87 2.58
C ARG A 26 -6.10 22.99 1.98
N ARG A 27 -6.47 24.13 1.42
CA ARG A 27 -7.76 24.26 0.74
C ARG A 27 -7.82 23.36 -0.50
N LYS A 28 -6.79 23.35 -1.34
CA LYS A 28 -6.74 22.52 -2.55
C LYS A 28 -6.76 21.02 -2.26
N ASN A 29 -6.04 20.58 -1.22
CA ASN A 29 -5.81 19.18 -0.91
C ASN A 29 -6.90 18.54 -0.05
N PHE A 30 -7.88 19.32 0.42
CA PHE A 30 -8.94 18.84 1.33
C PHE A 30 -10.36 19.31 0.96
N THR A 31 -10.55 20.10 -0.11
CA THR A 31 -11.89 20.59 -0.48
C THR A 31 -12.67 19.57 -1.29
N THR A 32 -13.67 18.96 -0.67
CA THR A 32 -14.74 18.17 -1.32
C THR A 32 -15.91 18.02 -0.35
N LYS A 33 -17.09 17.67 -0.89
CA LYS A 33 -18.15 17.07 -0.07
C LYS A 33 -17.74 15.64 0.27
N TYR A 34 -18.04 15.19 1.50
CA TYR A 34 -17.71 13.87 1.99
C TYR A 34 -18.73 13.41 3.01
N SER A 35 -18.82 12.09 3.21
CA SER A 35 -19.54 11.46 4.32
C SER A 35 -18.50 10.74 5.17
N PHE A 36 -18.51 10.97 6.48
CA PHE A 36 -17.61 10.31 7.40
C PHE A 36 -18.38 9.77 8.59
N ILE A 37 -18.28 8.47 8.82
CA ILE A 37 -18.79 7.81 10.02
C ILE A 37 -17.58 7.37 10.82
N ASN A 38 -17.35 8.07 11.93
CA ASN A 38 -16.22 7.81 12.80
C ASN A 38 -16.56 6.70 13.79
N ARG A 39 -15.78 5.61 13.76
CA ARG A 39 -15.82 4.55 14.78
C ARG A 39 -14.42 4.30 15.38
N SER A 40 -13.51 5.25 15.19
CA SER A 40 -12.17 5.17 15.74
C SER A 40 -12.18 5.17 17.27
N THR A 41 -11.25 4.44 17.84
CA THR A 41 -10.91 4.44 19.27
C THR A 41 -10.00 5.62 19.63
N GLY A 42 -9.44 6.29 18.61
CA GLY A 42 -8.47 7.37 18.79
C GLY A 42 -7.08 6.83 19.07
N SER A 43 -6.71 5.74 18.40
CA SER A 43 -5.40 5.12 18.46
C SER A 43 -4.32 6.00 17.83
N ASP A 44 -3.07 5.75 18.22
CA ASP A 44 -1.87 6.26 17.55
C ASP A 44 -1.56 5.52 16.23
N LYS A 45 -2.28 4.43 15.93
CA LYS A 45 -2.14 3.64 14.70
C LYS A 45 -3.43 3.69 13.89
N LEU A 46 -3.29 4.03 12.61
CA LEU A 46 -4.39 4.07 11.65
C LEU A 46 -4.05 3.19 10.44
N CYS A 47 -4.97 2.31 10.04
CA CYS A 47 -4.94 1.68 8.73
C CYS A 47 -6.02 2.30 7.84
N ILE A 48 -5.59 2.95 6.75
CA ILE A 48 -6.49 3.37 5.68
C ILE A 48 -6.51 2.31 4.57
N VAL A 49 -7.71 1.98 4.09
CA VAL A 49 -7.90 0.98 3.03
C VAL A 49 -8.65 1.61 1.87
N LEU A 50 -7.97 1.81 0.74
CA LEU A 50 -8.55 2.33 -0.50
C LEU A 50 -9.40 1.26 -1.17
N ALA A 51 -10.73 1.44 -1.15
CA ALA A 51 -11.67 0.44 -1.65
C ALA A 51 -12.85 0.99 -2.45
N GLY A 52 -13.61 0.07 -3.03
CA GLY A 52 -14.93 0.31 -3.60
C GLY A 52 -15.02 0.11 -5.11
N TYR A 53 -13.97 -0.36 -5.78
CA TYR A 53 -14.01 -0.68 -7.21
C TYR A 53 -13.85 -2.17 -7.50
N LYS A 54 -13.40 -2.97 -6.52
CA LYS A 54 -13.26 -4.43 -6.62
C LYS A 54 -14.07 -5.15 -5.55
N ASN A 55 -15.40 -4.94 -5.51
CA ASN A 55 -16.27 -5.51 -4.47
C ASN A 55 -16.14 -7.04 -4.32
N TYR A 56 -15.84 -7.77 -5.39
CA TYR A 56 -15.62 -9.23 -5.35
C TYR A 56 -14.46 -9.67 -4.43
N LEU A 57 -13.54 -8.76 -4.10
CA LEU A 57 -12.41 -9.00 -3.19
C LEU A 57 -12.73 -8.74 -1.72
N ILE A 58 -13.85 -8.07 -1.41
CA ILE A 58 -14.23 -7.70 -0.04
C ILE A 58 -14.16 -8.90 0.93
N PRO A 59 -14.72 -10.09 0.62
CA PRO A 59 -14.66 -11.22 1.54
C PRO A 59 -13.23 -11.64 1.91
N SER A 60 -12.31 -11.59 0.95
CA SER A 60 -10.93 -12.05 1.13
C SER A 60 -10.07 -10.96 1.79
N VAL A 61 -10.05 -9.75 1.23
CA VAL A 61 -9.20 -8.65 1.71
C VAL A 61 -9.67 -8.14 3.07
N MET A 62 -10.97 -7.83 3.20
CA MET A 62 -11.51 -7.35 4.48
C MET A 62 -11.62 -8.47 5.51
N GLY A 63 -11.81 -9.72 5.07
CA GLY A 63 -11.75 -10.89 5.95
C GLY A 63 -10.37 -11.06 6.58
N ARG A 64 -9.29 -10.87 5.80
CA ARG A 64 -7.91 -10.87 6.29
C ARG A 64 -7.63 -9.71 7.24
N ILE A 65 -8.06 -8.49 6.91
CA ILE A 65 -7.96 -7.33 7.82
C ILE A 65 -8.69 -7.60 9.13
N LYS A 66 -9.93 -8.11 9.09
CA LYS A 66 -10.69 -8.46 10.29
C LYS A 66 -9.98 -9.51 11.15
N ARG A 67 -9.33 -10.48 10.52
CA ARG A 67 -8.64 -11.56 11.22
C ARG A 67 -7.34 -11.10 11.88
N PHE A 68 -6.56 -10.29 11.17
CA PHE A 68 -5.18 -10.01 11.55
C PHE A 68 -4.94 -8.60 12.09
N ALA A 69 -5.91 -7.68 11.99
CA ALA A 69 -5.76 -6.35 12.59
C ALA A 69 -5.87 -6.43 14.12
N PRO A 70 -4.88 -5.90 14.86
CA PRO A 70 -4.98 -5.82 16.31
C PRO A 70 -5.98 -4.74 16.72
N LYS A 71 -6.50 -4.85 17.95
CA LYS A 71 -7.53 -3.95 18.48
C LYS A 71 -7.06 -2.51 18.65
N ASP A 72 -5.76 -2.29 18.73
CA ASP A 72 -5.14 -0.97 18.88
C ASP A 72 -4.78 -0.32 17.54
N VAL A 73 -5.31 -0.81 16.41
CA VAL A 73 -5.21 -0.15 15.11
C VAL A 73 -6.60 0.30 14.68
N ASP A 74 -6.79 1.61 14.54
CA ASP A 74 -8.03 2.15 13.98
C ASP A 74 -8.09 1.82 12.49
N ILE A 75 -9.16 1.17 12.04
CA ILE A 75 -9.38 0.86 10.62
C ILE A 75 -10.32 1.90 10.01
N CYS A 76 -9.90 2.51 8.91
CA CYS A 76 -10.75 3.40 8.10
C CYS A 76 -10.80 2.90 6.66
N ILE A 77 -11.96 2.40 6.24
CA ILE A 77 -12.19 2.11 4.82
C ILE A 77 -12.52 3.42 4.12
N ILE A 78 -11.91 3.64 2.95
CA ILE A 78 -12.08 4.87 2.19
C ILE A 78 -12.53 4.59 0.77
N THR A 79 -13.59 5.26 0.33
CA THR A 79 -14.10 5.20 -1.05
C THR A 79 -13.94 6.56 -1.71
N SER A 80 -13.33 6.56 -2.90
CA SER A 80 -13.11 7.79 -3.68
C SER A 80 -14.24 7.98 -4.69
N GLY A 81 -14.97 9.10 -4.61
CA GLY A 81 -15.97 9.45 -5.62
C GLY A 81 -17.28 8.63 -5.60
N LYS A 82 -17.48 7.75 -4.63
CA LYS A 82 -18.71 6.95 -4.51
C LYS A 82 -19.02 6.61 -3.06
N TRP A 83 -20.31 6.49 -2.74
CA TRP A 83 -20.78 5.77 -1.55
C TRP A 83 -20.95 4.29 -1.90
N SER A 84 -20.88 3.44 -0.89
CA SER A 84 -21.07 1.99 -0.99
C SER A 84 -21.74 1.52 0.29
N GLU A 85 -22.97 1.04 0.17
CA GLU A 85 -23.74 0.56 1.32
C GLU A 85 -23.16 -0.73 1.88
N GLU A 86 -22.72 -1.64 1.00
CA GLU A 86 -22.01 -2.87 1.36
C GLU A 86 -20.79 -2.60 2.25
N ILE A 87 -19.99 -1.56 1.91
CA ILE A 87 -18.84 -1.16 2.73
C ILE A 87 -19.29 -0.50 4.04
N ASN A 88 -20.36 0.31 4.02
CA ASN A 88 -20.90 0.92 5.22
C ASN A 88 -21.35 -0.13 6.24
N GLU A 89 -22.15 -1.12 5.81
CA GLU A 89 -22.60 -2.23 6.64
C GLU A 89 -21.43 -3.07 7.16
N LEU A 90 -20.43 -3.35 6.31
CA LEU A 90 -19.20 -4.03 6.73
C LEU A 90 -18.49 -3.25 7.84
N CYS A 91 -18.34 -1.94 7.67
CA CYS A 91 -17.69 -1.08 8.66
C CYS A 91 -18.49 -1.02 9.96
N GLU A 92 -19.81 -0.98 9.88
CA GLU A 92 -20.69 -1.03 11.06
C GLU A 92 -20.50 -2.33 11.84
N ARG A 93 -20.57 -3.49 11.16
CA ARG A 93 -20.40 -4.81 11.78
C ARG A 93 -19.05 -5.00 12.46
N ASN A 94 -18.00 -4.36 11.94
CA ASN A 94 -16.63 -4.49 12.46
C ASN A 94 -16.18 -3.31 13.33
N GLN A 95 -17.05 -2.33 13.58
CA GLN A 95 -16.69 -1.09 14.29
C GLN A 95 -15.53 -0.32 13.64
N TRP A 96 -15.51 -0.27 12.31
CA TRP A 96 -14.53 0.47 11.53
C TRP A 96 -15.08 1.83 11.08
N SER A 97 -14.20 2.81 10.93
CA SER A 97 -14.55 4.10 10.34
C SER A 97 -14.79 3.96 8.83
N TYR A 98 -15.74 4.71 8.30
CA TYR A 98 -15.99 4.78 6.86
C TYR A 98 -15.97 6.22 6.37
N LEU A 99 -15.13 6.49 5.36
CA LEU A 99 -15.07 7.78 4.68
C LEU A 99 -15.39 7.59 3.19
N SER A 100 -16.33 8.36 2.67
CA SER A 100 -16.53 8.52 1.24
C SER A 100 -16.34 9.96 0.82
N THR A 101 -15.72 10.19 -0.33
CA THR A 101 -15.63 11.51 -0.94
C THR A 101 -16.54 11.60 -2.16
N LYS A 102 -17.15 12.76 -2.40
CA LYS A 102 -17.92 13.00 -3.64
C LYS A 102 -17.00 13.12 -4.86
N ARG A 103 -15.82 13.74 -4.69
CA ARG A 103 -14.84 13.86 -5.76
C ARG A 103 -14.05 12.57 -5.88
N ASN A 104 -14.07 11.97 -7.06
CA ASN A 104 -13.18 10.84 -7.37
C ASN A 104 -11.74 11.35 -7.48
N ASN A 105 -10.98 11.25 -6.39
CA ASN A 105 -9.55 11.47 -6.33
C ASN A 105 -8.94 10.71 -5.13
N VAL A 106 -8.02 9.78 -5.42
CA VAL A 106 -7.41 8.87 -4.44
C VAL A 106 -6.60 9.63 -3.38
N ALA A 107 -5.72 10.54 -3.79
CA ALA A 107 -4.92 11.37 -2.88
C ALA A 107 -5.79 12.20 -1.92
N LEU A 108 -6.90 12.75 -2.41
CA LEU A 108 -7.84 13.54 -1.61
C LEU A 108 -8.51 12.68 -0.53
N ALA A 109 -9.02 11.50 -0.88
CA ALA A 109 -9.65 10.60 0.08
C ALA A 109 -8.67 10.16 1.19
N GLN A 110 -7.43 9.82 0.82
CA GLN A 110 -6.38 9.47 1.77
C GLN A 110 -6.03 10.63 2.70
N ASN A 111 -5.80 11.83 2.14
CA ASN A 111 -5.54 13.03 2.94
C ASN A 111 -6.64 13.28 3.96
N MET A 112 -7.90 13.18 3.54
CA MET A 112 -9.04 13.39 4.43
C MET A 112 -9.11 12.36 5.55
N ALA A 113 -8.87 11.08 5.26
CA ALA A 113 -8.85 10.06 6.30
C ALA A 113 -7.73 10.31 7.33
N ILE A 114 -6.51 10.61 6.87
CA ILE A 114 -5.38 10.91 7.75
C ILE A 114 -5.63 12.19 8.58
N ASP A 115 -6.25 13.22 7.98
CA ASP A 115 -6.60 14.45 8.69
C ASP A 115 -7.75 14.22 9.69
N LEU A 116 -8.75 13.39 9.39
CA LEU A 116 -9.86 13.13 10.32
C LEU A 116 -9.44 12.32 11.55
N HIS A 117 -8.40 11.49 11.45
CA HIS A 117 -7.88 10.69 12.57
C HIS A 117 -6.67 11.37 13.23
N LYS A 118 -6.92 12.47 13.95
CA LYS A 118 -5.88 13.39 14.48
C LYS A 118 -4.82 12.77 15.39
N LYS A 119 -5.15 11.67 16.07
CA LYS A 119 -4.27 11.01 17.04
C LYS A 119 -3.29 10.01 16.39
N ALA A 120 -3.54 9.60 15.15
CA ALA A 120 -2.72 8.57 14.51
C ALA A 120 -1.37 9.12 14.10
N ASP A 121 -0.29 8.56 14.63
CA ASP A 121 1.09 8.88 14.28
C ASP A 121 1.67 7.88 13.28
N TYR A 122 1.24 6.62 13.34
CA TYR A 122 1.61 5.55 12.41
C TYR A 122 0.45 5.25 11.46
N ILE A 123 0.73 5.30 10.16
CA ILE A 123 -0.28 5.18 9.10
C ILE A 123 0.08 4.00 8.22
N TYR A 124 -0.72 2.94 8.31
CA TYR A 124 -0.77 1.87 7.31
C TYR A 124 -1.66 2.29 6.17
N LYS A 125 -1.21 2.05 4.94
CA LYS A 125 -1.99 2.25 3.72
C LYS A 125 -2.07 0.94 2.97
N LEU A 126 -3.29 0.52 2.65
CA LEU A 126 -3.60 -0.68 1.88
C LEU A 126 -4.50 -0.34 0.68
N ASP A 127 -4.25 -0.97 -0.47
CA ASP A 127 -5.18 -1.03 -1.60
C ASP A 127 -6.17 -2.19 -1.45
N GLU A 128 -7.32 -2.13 -2.13
CA GLU A 128 -8.40 -3.14 -2.07
C GLU A 128 -8.07 -4.50 -2.67
N ASP A 129 -6.88 -4.67 -3.22
CA ASP A 129 -6.36 -5.92 -3.78
C ASP A 129 -5.07 -6.39 -3.10
N ILE A 130 -4.80 -5.88 -1.89
CA ILE A 130 -3.76 -6.37 -0.99
C ILE A 130 -4.33 -7.38 0.00
N PHE A 131 -3.71 -8.55 0.07
CA PHE A 131 -4.07 -9.66 0.95
C PHE A 131 -3.02 -9.76 2.05
N ILE A 132 -3.29 -9.11 3.18
CA ILE A 132 -2.39 -9.19 4.33
C ILE A 132 -2.34 -10.60 4.92
N THR A 133 -1.20 -10.93 5.52
CA THR A 133 -0.91 -12.20 6.17
C THR A 133 -0.81 -12.00 7.69
N GLU A 134 -0.73 -13.09 8.42
CA GLU A 134 -0.61 -13.06 9.88
C GLU A 134 0.63 -12.29 10.34
N GLY A 135 0.47 -11.47 11.39
CA GLY A 135 1.54 -10.64 11.95
C GLY A 135 1.90 -9.39 11.13
N TYR A 136 1.16 -9.09 10.06
CA TYR A 136 1.45 -7.94 9.20
C TYR A 136 1.58 -6.61 9.98
N PHE A 137 0.62 -6.27 10.85
CA PHE A 137 0.61 -4.96 11.50
C PHE A 137 1.75 -4.82 12.51
N GLU A 138 1.88 -5.80 13.41
CA GLU A 138 2.87 -5.81 14.48
C GLU A 138 4.28 -5.77 13.90
N ARG A 139 4.57 -6.66 12.94
CA ARG A 139 5.92 -6.78 12.36
C ARG A 139 6.28 -5.59 11.48
N MET A 140 5.33 -4.99 10.77
CA MET A 140 5.61 -3.77 10.01
C MET A 140 6.04 -2.64 10.95
N LEU A 141 5.36 -2.48 12.09
CA LEU A 141 5.73 -1.45 13.07
C LEU A 141 7.07 -1.75 13.74
N GLU A 142 7.30 -3.00 14.15
CA GLU A 142 8.57 -3.46 14.73
C GLU A 142 9.72 -3.22 13.76
N ALA A 143 9.58 -3.64 12.50
CA ALA A 143 10.60 -3.43 11.48
C ALA A 143 10.82 -1.93 11.19
N TYR A 144 9.77 -1.10 11.19
CA TYR A 144 9.91 0.34 10.98
C TYR A 144 10.74 0.97 12.11
N LYS A 145 10.40 0.65 13.36
CA LYS A 145 11.12 1.14 14.55
C LYS A 145 12.56 0.64 14.59
N ALA A 146 12.77 -0.65 14.34
CA ALA A 146 14.10 -1.23 14.24
C ALA A 146 14.94 -0.51 13.17
N CYS A 147 14.34 -0.18 12.02
CA CYS A 147 15.04 0.52 10.96
C CYS A 147 15.48 1.94 11.36
N GLU A 148 14.62 2.70 12.06
CA GLU A 148 14.95 4.03 12.61
C GLU A 148 16.03 3.95 13.72
N GLU A 149 16.13 2.84 14.44
CA GLU A 149 17.09 2.66 15.55
C GLU A 149 18.42 2.03 15.12
N SER A 150 18.40 1.10 14.16
CA SER A 150 19.52 0.20 13.87
C SER A 150 20.18 0.40 12.51
N THR A 151 19.68 1.33 11.70
CA THR A 151 20.27 1.62 10.37
C THR A 151 20.74 3.06 10.29
N ASP A 152 21.69 3.30 9.38
CA ASP A 152 22.15 4.66 9.07
C ASP A 152 21.16 5.45 8.19
N TYR A 153 19.97 4.89 7.93
CA TYR A 153 18.95 5.51 7.11
C TYR A 153 17.93 6.27 7.94
N ASN A 154 17.52 7.43 7.44
CA ASN A 154 16.29 8.07 7.89
C ASN A 154 15.13 7.45 7.10
N VAL A 155 14.27 6.66 7.71
CA VAL A 155 13.25 5.91 6.97
C VAL A 155 12.20 6.86 6.38
N GLY A 156 11.89 6.69 5.10
CA GLY A 156 10.73 7.32 4.48
C GLY A 156 9.48 6.53 4.82
N VAL A 157 9.33 5.41 4.13
CA VAL A 157 8.24 4.45 4.33
C VAL A 157 8.82 3.04 4.44
N LEU A 158 8.12 2.15 5.14
CA LEU A 158 8.40 0.73 5.14
C LEU A 158 7.36 0.00 4.28
N ALA A 159 7.80 -0.99 3.51
CA ALA A 159 6.95 -1.89 2.74
C ALA A 159 7.24 -3.37 3.08
N PRO A 160 6.25 -4.27 2.93
CA PRO A 160 6.48 -5.71 2.91
C PRO A 160 6.95 -6.16 1.51
N ILE A 161 7.33 -7.43 1.39
CA ILE A 161 7.44 -8.11 0.11
C ILE A 161 6.06 -8.25 -0.53
N LEU A 162 5.94 -7.74 -1.76
CA LEU A 162 4.80 -7.95 -2.65
C LEU A 162 5.25 -8.88 -3.79
N PRO A 163 4.75 -10.14 -3.86
CA PRO A 163 5.14 -11.07 -4.91
C PRO A 163 4.86 -10.54 -6.32
N ILE A 164 3.78 -9.76 -6.46
CA ILE A 164 3.43 -9.07 -7.71
C ILE A 164 3.80 -7.58 -7.53
N ASN A 165 5.07 -7.25 -7.70
CA ASN A 165 5.58 -5.90 -7.96
C ASN A 165 7.02 -5.96 -8.54
N GLY A 166 7.58 -4.82 -8.96
CA GLY A 166 8.92 -4.76 -9.56
C GLY A 166 10.11 -5.15 -8.67
N TYR A 167 9.92 -5.35 -7.36
CA TYR A 167 10.98 -5.69 -6.39
C TYR A 167 10.80 -7.08 -5.76
N GLY A 168 9.67 -7.32 -5.12
CA GLY A 168 9.37 -8.49 -4.31
C GLY A 168 9.32 -9.79 -5.11
N HIS A 169 8.91 -9.76 -6.38
CA HIS A 169 8.93 -10.97 -7.23
C HIS A 169 10.33 -11.59 -7.31
N VAL A 170 11.38 -10.78 -7.37
CA VAL A 170 12.77 -11.26 -7.40
C VAL A 170 13.12 -11.98 -6.09
N GLN A 171 12.70 -11.42 -4.95
CA GLN A 171 12.97 -12.01 -3.64
C GLN A 171 12.25 -13.35 -3.47
N VAL A 172 10.98 -13.43 -3.88
CA VAL A 172 10.21 -14.67 -3.86
C VAL A 172 10.83 -15.72 -4.78
N LEU A 173 11.17 -15.36 -6.02
CA LEU A 173 11.75 -16.32 -6.97
C LEU A 173 13.10 -16.85 -6.50
N ARG A 174 13.93 -16.03 -5.86
CA ARG A 174 15.20 -16.46 -5.24
C ARG A 174 14.99 -17.42 -4.09
N GLU A 175 14.10 -17.07 -3.16
CA GLU A 175 13.81 -17.88 -1.98
C GLU A 175 13.33 -19.29 -2.36
N TYR A 176 12.58 -19.41 -3.46
CA TYR A 176 12.01 -20.67 -3.94
C TYR A 176 12.77 -21.28 -5.12
N GLY A 177 13.97 -20.78 -5.47
CA GLY A 177 14.79 -21.33 -6.55
C GLY A 177 14.12 -21.34 -7.93
N CYS A 178 13.19 -20.41 -8.18
CA CYS A 178 12.39 -20.31 -9.40
C CYS A 178 12.94 -19.27 -10.39
N GLU A 179 14.17 -18.78 -10.21
CA GLU A 179 14.79 -17.78 -11.08
C GLU A 179 14.96 -18.28 -12.52
N GLU A 180 15.42 -19.52 -12.72
CA GLU A 180 15.63 -20.07 -14.06
C GLU A 180 14.31 -20.38 -14.77
N VAL A 181 13.29 -20.79 -14.01
CA VAL A 181 11.93 -20.97 -14.54
C VAL A 181 11.40 -19.64 -15.07
N TYR A 182 11.56 -18.58 -14.28
CA TYR A 182 11.19 -17.23 -14.71
C TYR A 182 11.94 -16.81 -15.97
N LYS A 183 13.28 -17.01 -15.99
CA LYS A 183 14.11 -16.57 -17.12
C LYS A 183 13.73 -17.25 -18.42
N SER A 184 13.47 -18.55 -18.38
CA SER A 184 13.08 -19.34 -19.55
C SER A 184 11.71 -18.97 -20.10
N LEU A 185 10.73 -18.68 -19.24
CA LEU A 185 9.34 -18.43 -19.65
C LEU A 185 9.04 -16.94 -19.91
N PHE A 186 9.65 -16.04 -19.15
CA PHE A 186 9.29 -14.63 -19.11
C PHE A 186 10.46 -13.68 -19.45
N GLY A 187 11.67 -14.20 -19.64
CA GLY A 187 12.85 -13.41 -19.99
C GLY A 187 13.60 -12.84 -18.78
N SER A 188 14.35 -11.75 -18.94
CA SER A 188 15.31 -11.32 -17.91
C SER A 188 14.66 -11.02 -16.56
N LEU A 189 15.17 -11.64 -15.49
CA LEU A 189 14.83 -11.32 -14.11
C LEU A 189 15.57 -10.05 -13.67
N LYS A 190 14.83 -8.98 -13.36
CA LYS A 190 15.37 -7.67 -12.98
C LYS A 190 14.55 -7.07 -11.86
N ILE A 191 15.23 -6.40 -10.91
CA ILE A 191 14.58 -5.48 -9.98
C ILE A 191 14.25 -4.21 -10.77
N ALA A 192 13.01 -4.13 -11.26
CA ALA A 192 12.52 -3.02 -12.06
C ALA A 192 10.99 -3.03 -12.08
N ALA A 193 10.40 -1.83 -11.97
CA ALA A 193 8.97 -1.60 -12.16
C ALA A 193 8.69 -1.04 -13.56
N GLY A 194 7.48 -1.23 -14.06
CA GLY A 194 7.04 -0.65 -15.33
C GLY A 194 6.14 -1.57 -16.16
N PRO A 195 5.29 -0.98 -17.03
CA PRO A 195 4.29 -1.73 -17.81
C PRO A 195 4.91 -2.70 -18.83
N ASP A 196 6.19 -2.54 -19.17
CA ASP A 196 6.94 -3.45 -20.03
C ASP A 196 7.46 -4.69 -19.29
N ARG A 197 7.38 -4.71 -17.95
CA ARG A 197 7.83 -5.83 -17.12
C ARG A 197 6.77 -6.92 -17.09
N LYS A 198 7.20 -8.18 -17.26
CA LYS A 198 6.29 -9.33 -17.26
C LYS A 198 5.54 -9.46 -15.94
N ILE A 199 6.17 -9.15 -14.81
CA ILE A 199 5.50 -9.20 -13.50
C ILE A 199 4.31 -8.25 -13.38
N GLU A 200 4.29 -7.14 -14.13
CA GLU A 200 3.17 -6.16 -14.12
C GLU A 200 2.21 -6.31 -15.31
N SER A 201 2.55 -7.15 -16.29
CA SER A 201 1.80 -7.26 -17.54
C SER A 201 1.29 -8.65 -17.89
N SER A 202 1.92 -9.72 -17.41
CA SER A 202 1.59 -11.12 -17.74
C SER A 202 0.61 -11.71 -16.73
N PRO A 203 -0.62 -12.09 -17.12
CA PRO A 203 -1.56 -12.77 -16.24
C PRO A 203 -1.07 -14.15 -15.80
N GLU A 204 -0.39 -14.88 -16.67
CA GLU A 204 0.15 -16.22 -16.36
C GLU A 204 1.18 -16.14 -15.23
N LEU A 205 2.10 -15.19 -15.30
CA LEU A 205 3.07 -14.97 -14.23
C LEU A 205 2.37 -14.51 -12.94
N ALA A 206 1.35 -13.66 -13.02
CA ALA A 206 0.56 -13.29 -11.84
C ALA A 206 -0.08 -14.51 -11.17
N ARG A 207 -0.70 -15.42 -11.94
CA ARG A 207 -1.25 -16.67 -11.40
C ARG A 207 -0.19 -17.58 -10.80
N PHE A 208 1.00 -17.67 -11.43
CA PHE A 208 2.12 -18.41 -10.87
C PHE A 208 2.56 -17.86 -9.50
N MET A 209 2.63 -16.53 -9.34
CA MET A 209 2.90 -15.90 -8.05
C MET A 209 1.83 -16.18 -6.99
N TRP A 210 0.65 -16.64 -7.39
CA TRP A 210 -0.46 -17.09 -6.55
C TRP A 210 -0.53 -18.62 -6.38
N GLY A 211 0.44 -19.37 -6.90
CA GLY A 211 0.53 -20.82 -6.75
C GLY A 211 -0.12 -21.63 -7.88
N GLU A 212 -0.47 -21.02 -9.01
CA GLU A 212 -0.71 -21.77 -10.24
C GLU A 212 0.59 -22.44 -10.69
N ALA A 213 0.49 -23.65 -11.24
CA ALA A 213 1.64 -24.39 -11.72
C ALA A 213 2.15 -23.85 -13.06
N LEU A 214 3.47 -23.82 -13.22
CA LEU A 214 4.13 -23.64 -14.51
C LEU A 214 4.87 -24.93 -14.89
N ALA A 215 4.81 -25.29 -16.17
CA ALA A 215 5.55 -26.41 -16.71
C ALA A 215 6.78 -25.92 -17.49
N LEU A 216 7.96 -26.47 -17.19
CA LEU A 216 9.18 -26.24 -17.96
C LEU A 216 9.93 -27.57 -18.08
N GLU A 217 10.21 -27.99 -19.32
CA GLU A 217 10.94 -29.23 -19.63
C GLU A 217 10.34 -30.48 -18.96
N GLY A 218 9.01 -30.56 -18.91
CA GLY A 218 8.30 -31.70 -18.31
C GLY A 218 8.29 -31.72 -16.77
N LYS A 219 8.83 -30.68 -16.11
CA LYS A 219 8.75 -30.49 -14.66
C LYS A 219 7.71 -29.42 -14.31
N GLU A 220 6.94 -29.69 -13.26
CA GLU A 220 5.99 -28.73 -12.69
C GLU A 220 6.68 -27.91 -11.59
N TYR A 221 6.51 -26.59 -11.65
CA TYR A 221 6.97 -25.65 -10.64
C TYR A 221 5.76 -24.93 -10.06
N ARG A 222 5.74 -24.79 -8.73
CA ARG A 222 4.64 -24.16 -8.01
C ARG A 222 5.16 -23.41 -6.80
N LEU A 223 4.68 -22.19 -6.61
CA LEU A 223 4.91 -21.44 -5.38
C LEU A 223 3.84 -21.80 -4.32
N PRO A 224 4.20 -21.84 -3.01
CA PRO A 224 3.22 -22.03 -1.94
C PRO A 224 2.21 -20.87 -1.86
N SER A 225 1.19 -21.03 -1.01
CA SER A 225 0.27 -19.93 -0.69
C SER A 225 0.99 -18.75 -0.04
N ILE A 226 0.42 -17.54 -0.10
CA ILE A 226 1.01 -16.36 0.54
C ILE A 226 1.19 -16.52 2.05
N ASP A 227 0.32 -17.29 2.71
CA ASP A 227 0.41 -17.53 4.15
C ASP A 227 1.58 -18.47 4.48
N GLU A 228 1.77 -19.55 3.70
CA GLU A 228 2.94 -20.44 3.83
C GLU A 228 4.25 -19.73 3.48
N MET A 229 4.24 -18.89 2.43
CA MET A 229 5.38 -18.07 2.09
C MET A 229 5.72 -17.11 3.24
N ASN A 230 4.72 -16.41 3.80
CA ASN A 230 4.94 -15.50 4.91
C ASN A 230 5.53 -16.20 6.14
N ILE A 231 5.05 -17.41 6.50
CA ILE A 231 5.66 -18.21 7.58
C ILE A 231 7.16 -18.42 7.34
N ARG A 232 7.54 -18.76 6.11
CA ARG A 232 8.95 -18.97 5.75
C ARG A 232 9.76 -17.68 5.86
N PHE A 233 9.28 -16.56 5.31
CA PHE A 233 9.97 -15.27 5.39
C PHE A 233 10.08 -14.76 6.83
N MET A 234 9.04 -14.94 7.66
CA MET A 234 9.02 -14.52 9.07
C MET A 234 10.04 -15.26 9.95
N ASN A 235 10.40 -16.49 9.60
CA ASN A 235 11.33 -17.32 10.36
C ASN A 235 12.81 -17.09 10.01
N LYS A 236 13.10 -16.22 9.03
CA LYS A 236 14.46 -15.81 8.69
C LYS A 236 14.97 -14.76 9.67
N GLU A 237 16.28 -14.57 9.71
CA GLU A 237 16.89 -13.43 10.37
C GLU A 237 16.29 -12.12 9.83
N GLN A 238 16.14 -11.13 10.70
CA GLN A 238 15.52 -9.87 10.32
C GLN A 238 16.40 -9.13 9.29
N GLU A 239 15.84 -8.86 8.12
CA GLU A 239 16.52 -8.18 7.03
C GLU A 239 15.61 -7.08 6.48
N ILE A 240 16.14 -5.84 6.50
CA ILE A 240 15.44 -4.65 6.02
C ILE A 240 16.36 -3.94 5.04
N VAL A 241 15.90 -3.76 3.80
CA VAL A 241 16.74 -3.30 2.69
C VAL A 241 16.14 -2.07 2.04
N ALA A 242 16.98 -1.09 1.71
CA ALA A 242 16.57 0.07 0.91
C ALA A 242 16.18 -0.37 -0.51
N CYS A 243 14.99 0.02 -0.97
CA CYS A 243 14.53 -0.27 -2.32
C CYS A 243 15.25 0.62 -3.35
N PRO A 244 15.94 0.06 -4.36
CA PRO A 244 16.70 0.82 -5.34
C PRO A 244 15.84 1.36 -6.50
N ILE A 245 14.54 1.08 -6.52
CA ILE A 245 13.62 1.45 -7.60
C ILE A 245 12.39 2.18 -7.04
N ARG A 246 11.61 2.80 -7.93
CA ARG A 246 10.24 3.22 -7.62
C ARG A 246 9.45 2.00 -7.17
N PHE A 247 8.85 2.08 -5.99
CA PHE A 247 8.17 0.96 -5.35
C PHE A 247 6.64 1.12 -5.45
N SER A 248 5.94 0.01 -5.67
CA SER A 248 4.48 0.01 -5.67
C SER A 248 3.94 0.11 -4.25
N ILE A 249 3.24 1.19 -3.90
CA ILE A 249 2.85 1.47 -2.51
C ILE A 249 1.53 0.82 -2.10
N GLY A 250 1.19 -0.33 -2.71
CA GLY A 250 -0.06 -1.04 -2.43
C GLY A 250 -0.25 -1.33 -0.94
N ALA A 251 0.84 -1.69 -0.26
CA ALA A 251 0.93 -1.88 1.17
C ALA A 251 2.16 -1.16 1.73
N ILE A 252 1.97 -0.15 2.60
CA ILE A 252 3.08 0.56 3.26
C ILE A 252 2.71 0.98 4.68
N LEU A 253 3.73 1.24 5.49
CA LEU A 253 3.68 1.93 6.77
C LEU A 253 4.54 3.19 6.70
N PHE A 254 4.01 4.31 7.19
CA PHE A 254 4.76 5.56 7.33
C PHE A 254 4.26 6.37 8.51
N GLU A 255 5.09 7.29 9.00
CA GLU A 255 4.69 8.21 10.05
C GLU A 255 3.97 9.45 9.50
N ARG A 256 3.03 9.99 10.29
CA ARG A 256 2.38 11.29 10.02
C ARG A 256 3.40 12.39 9.74
N LYS A 257 4.55 12.40 10.41
CA LYS A 257 5.62 13.39 10.20
C LYS A 257 6.08 13.45 8.73
N LEU A 258 6.13 12.31 8.04
CA LEU A 258 6.47 12.23 6.61
C LEU A 258 5.37 12.88 5.76
N TRP A 259 4.11 12.52 6.01
CA TRP A 259 2.95 13.07 5.30
C TRP A 259 2.84 14.60 5.47
N ASP A 260 3.09 15.11 6.69
CA ASP A 260 3.15 16.55 6.96
C ASP A 260 4.32 17.22 6.22
N ALA A 261 5.50 16.58 6.22
CA ALA A 261 6.70 17.10 5.57
C ALA A 261 6.58 17.14 4.03
N MET A 262 5.89 16.16 3.43
CA MET A 262 5.51 16.16 2.01
C MET A 262 4.53 17.28 1.66
N GLY A 263 3.88 17.90 2.65
CA GLY A 263 2.75 18.80 2.41
C GLY A 263 1.51 18.05 1.95
N PHE A 264 1.30 16.84 2.46
CA PHE A 264 0.22 15.91 2.16
C PHE A 264 0.32 15.29 0.76
N PHE A 265 -0.58 14.36 0.43
CA PHE A 265 -0.67 13.84 -0.94
C PHE A 265 -1.15 14.93 -1.90
N ARG A 266 -0.55 15.01 -3.09
CA ARG A 266 -0.84 16.01 -4.10
C ARG A 266 -2.17 15.69 -4.77
N VAL A 267 -3.14 16.58 -4.61
CA VAL A 267 -4.46 16.43 -5.25
C VAL A 267 -4.42 17.01 -6.67
N GLU A 268 -4.33 16.11 -7.64
CA GLU A 268 -4.34 16.42 -9.08
C GLU A 268 -5.76 16.49 -9.67
N LYS A 269 -5.88 16.89 -10.94
CA LYS A 269 -7.18 16.81 -11.65
C LYS A 269 -7.49 15.34 -11.95
N GLY A 270 -8.78 14.97 -11.92
CA GLY A 270 -9.22 13.60 -12.15
C GLY A 270 -8.96 12.64 -10.98
N PRO A 271 -8.96 11.32 -11.21
CA PRO A 271 -8.85 10.29 -10.17
C PRO A 271 -7.51 10.26 -9.42
N GLY A 272 -6.42 10.74 -10.04
CA GLY A 272 -5.10 10.79 -9.39
C GLY A 272 -4.51 9.42 -9.04
N MET A 273 -4.89 8.36 -9.76
CA MET A 273 -4.40 6.99 -9.53
C MET A 273 -2.90 6.91 -9.80
N GLY A 274 -2.12 6.43 -8.82
CA GLY A 274 -0.66 6.29 -8.89
C GLY A 274 0.12 7.59 -8.69
N ALA A 275 -0.55 8.75 -8.53
CA ALA A 275 0.13 10.03 -8.30
C ALA A 275 0.70 10.12 -6.87
N ASP A 276 0.02 9.51 -5.91
CA ASP A 276 0.49 9.32 -4.53
C ASP A 276 1.75 8.45 -4.47
N GLU A 277 1.79 7.36 -5.24
CA GLU A 277 2.96 6.50 -5.38
C GLU A 277 4.17 7.23 -5.94
N ALA A 278 3.97 7.94 -7.05
CA ALA A 278 5.01 8.74 -7.68
C ALA A 278 5.55 9.81 -6.72
N GLN A 279 4.65 10.51 -6.01
CA GLN A 279 5.04 11.53 -5.05
C GLN A 279 5.82 10.98 -3.86
N ILE A 280 5.38 9.86 -3.26
CA ILE A 280 6.11 9.24 -2.14
C ILE A 280 7.51 8.85 -2.59
N CYS A 281 7.64 8.16 -3.73
CA CYS A 281 8.94 7.71 -4.21
C CYS A 281 9.86 8.90 -4.58
N GLU A 282 9.32 9.94 -5.24
CA GLU A 282 10.04 11.17 -5.54
C GLU A 282 10.54 11.83 -4.25
N TYR A 283 9.67 12.02 -3.27
CA TYR A 283 10.01 12.66 -2.00
C TYR A 283 11.06 11.86 -1.22
N CYS A 284 10.87 10.54 -1.11
CA CYS A 284 11.80 9.63 -0.43
C CYS A 284 13.21 9.71 -1.03
N MET A 285 13.30 9.77 -2.37
CA MET A 285 14.59 9.91 -3.04
C MET A 285 15.21 11.28 -2.82
N LEU A 286 14.44 12.37 -3.02
CA LEU A 286 14.97 13.74 -2.94
C LEU A 286 15.38 14.15 -1.52
N GLU A 287 14.70 13.64 -0.51
CA GLU A 287 14.94 13.99 0.90
C GLU A 287 15.83 12.97 1.63
N SER A 288 16.48 12.06 0.90
CA SER A 288 17.33 11.00 1.47
C SER A 288 16.62 10.18 2.55
N LYS A 289 15.35 9.87 2.28
CA LYS A 289 14.46 9.11 3.15
C LYS A 289 13.98 7.85 2.44
N PRO A 290 14.82 6.82 2.27
CA PRO A 290 14.52 5.71 1.37
C PRO A 290 13.23 4.98 1.74
N VAL A 291 12.62 4.40 0.70
CA VAL A 291 11.64 3.32 0.86
C VAL A 291 12.42 2.10 1.34
N MET A 292 12.11 1.60 2.53
CA MET A 292 12.70 0.40 3.09
C MET A 292 11.74 -0.78 2.88
N VAL A 293 12.27 -1.98 2.65
CA VAL A 293 11.49 -3.20 2.47
C VAL A 293 11.90 -4.20 3.53
N SER A 294 10.95 -4.67 4.34
CA SER A 294 11.17 -5.78 5.25
C SER A 294 11.08 -7.09 4.46
N HIS A 295 12.16 -7.87 4.47
CA HIS A 295 12.21 -9.18 3.82
C HIS A 295 11.58 -10.28 4.68
N ASN A 296 11.03 -9.95 5.85
CA ASN A 296 10.42 -10.92 6.76
C ASN A 296 8.88 -10.83 6.77
N ILE A 297 8.30 -9.98 5.92
CA ILE A 297 6.87 -9.75 5.85
C ILE A 297 6.45 -9.87 4.40
N LEU A 298 5.53 -10.78 4.09
CA LEU A 298 5.02 -10.99 2.74
C LEU A 298 3.50 -10.83 2.74
N VAL A 299 2.98 -10.02 1.82
CA VAL A 299 1.54 -9.89 1.59
C VAL A 299 1.22 -10.09 0.11
N GLY A 300 0.03 -10.60 -0.18
CA GLY A 300 -0.42 -10.79 -1.56
C GLY A 300 -0.83 -9.48 -2.23
N HIS A 301 -0.61 -9.36 -3.53
CA HIS A 301 -1.20 -8.35 -4.39
C HIS A 301 -1.86 -9.06 -5.56
N LEU A 302 -3.12 -8.74 -5.89
CA LEU A 302 -3.84 -9.51 -6.91
C LEU A 302 -3.22 -9.38 -8.29
N ALA A 303 -3.06 -8.14 -8.79
CA ALA A 303 -2.73 -7.87 -10.18
C ALA A 303 -2.48 -6.39 -10.46
N PHE A 304 -1.68 -6.08 -11.46
CA PHE A 304 -1.60 -4.75 -12.07
C PHE A 304 -2.54 -4.59 -13.26
N GLY A 305 -2.89 -3.34 -13.58
CA GLY A 305 -3.45 -2.87 -14.86
C GLY A 305 -4.06 -3.95 -15.78
N THR A 306 -3.26 -4.43 -16.73
CA THR A 306 -3.69 -5.38 -17.78
C THR A 306 -3.98 -6.80 -17.26
N GLN A 307 -3.45 -7.17 -16.11
CA GLN A 307 -3.68 -8.47 -15.46
C GLN A 307 -5.06 -8.54 -14.79
N ASN A 308 -5.68 -7.40 -14.44
CA ASN A 308 -6.90 -7.34 -13.63
C ASN A 308 -8.05 -8.23 -14.13
N LYS A 309 -8.31 -8.27 -15.45
CA LYS A 309 -9.41 -9.07 -15.99
C LYS A 309 -9.18 -10.56 -15.75
N ALA A 310 -8.04 -11.08 -16.18
CA ALA A 310 -7.71 -12.49 -16.05
C ALA A 310 -7.53 -12.91 -14.59
N MET A 311 -6.98 -12.02 -13.74
CA MET A 311 -6.85 -12.32 -12.31
C MET A 311 -8.18 -12.27 -11.55
N LYS A 312 -9.17 -11.50 -12.02
CA LYS A 312 -10.54 -11.59 -11.51
C LYS A 312 -11.15 -12.95 -11.81
N GLU A 313 -11.04 -13.44 -13.04
CA GLU A 313 -11.52 -14.77 -13.44
C GLU A 313 -10.81 -15.89 -12.65
N TYR A 314 -9.50 -15.74 -12.43
CA TYR A 314 -8.73 -16.66 -11.60
C TYR A 314 -9.19 -16.65 -10.13
N TYR A 315 -9.40 -15.48 -9.54
CA TYR A 315 -9.95 -15.34 -8.19
C TYR A 315 -11.33 -15.99 -8.04
N GLU A 316 -12.23 -15.75 -9.00
CA GLU A 316 -13.60 -16.29 -8.97
C GLU A 316 -13.62 -17.82 -9.09
N SER A 317 -12.65 -18.42 -9.78
CA SER A 317 -12.50 -19.87 -9.91
C SER A 317 -11.70 -20.52 -8.76
N HIS A 318 -10.95 -19.74 -7.97
CA HIS A 318 -10.05 -20.24 -6.93
C HIS A 318 -10.18 -19.49 -5.60
N THR A 319 -11.39 -19.04 -5.24
CA THR A 319 -11.61 -18.12 -4.11
C THR A 319 -11.02 -18.62 -2.78
N SER A 320 -10.98 -19.94 -2.55
CA SER A 320 -10.38 -20.53 -1.33
C SER A 320 -8.90 -20.19 -1.14
N LEU A 321 -8.14 -19.94 -2.22
CA LEU A 321 -6.72 -19.54 -2.15
C LEU A 321 -6.53 -18.15 -1.53
N PHE A 322 -7.55 -17.30 -1.60
CA PHE A 322 -7.46 -15.89 -1.24
C PHE A 322 -8.09 -15.57 0.11
N LEU A 323 -8.99 -16.43 0.59
CA LEU A 323 -9.62 -16.29 1.90
C LEU A 323 -8.59 -16.38 3.03
N PRO A 324 -8.83 -15.73 4.18
CA PRO A 324 -7.97 -15.89 5.34
C PRO A 324 -7.92 -17.35 5.79
N PRO A 325 -6.76 -17.85 6.28
CA PRO A 325 -6.64 -19.22 6.75
C PRO A 325 -7.58 -19.50 7.93
N THR A 326 -8.21 -20.66 7.95
CA THR A 326 -9.09 -21.12 9.03
C THR A 326 -8.30 -21.96 10.04
N TYR A 327 -7.46 -21.33 10.86
CA TYR A 327 -6.90 -22.05 12.01
C TYR A 327 -8.03 -22.37 13.00
N LYS A 328 -8.17 -23.64 13.40
CA LYS A 328 -8.96 -24.00 14.58
C LYS A 328 -8.26 -23.38 15.78
N SER A 329 -8.90 -22.37 16.37
CA SER A 329 -8.51 -21.76 17.64
C SER A 329 -8.50 -22.78 18.76
#